data_AF-A0A9E0J149-F1
#
_entry.id   AF-A0A9E0J149-F1
#
_cell.length_a   1.000
_cell.length_b   1.000
_cell.length_c   1.000
_cell.angle_alpha   90.00
_cell.angle_beta   90.00
_cell.angle_gamma   90.00
#
_symmetry.space_group_name_H-M   'P 1'
#
loop_
_entity.id
_entity.type
_entity.pdbx_description
1 polymer ?
#
loop_
_entity_poly.entity_id
_entity_poly.type
_entity_poly.pdbx_seq_one_letter_code
_entity_poly.pdbx_strand_id
1 'polypeptide(L)'
;MTKDINAALAIGNNGAVSVTVDPVSGALKVASMQTTVTSMNRTSQVTLSGVETAPGPPPVYDTTGLNALFGTLPSVAPFPPPAPGSIIAETGRDMDNFDIKKATSYTASTAQTVYDTLGNPHTLSLYYVKTQIPNQWDLYTSLETGKPAGPTRLIFNTAGALTTPGPLTTLSQNFDITTGATTPLKFTLDLTGTTQYGVTFGTNQLVQDGYTSGRLAGLSVSQDGIVQGRYSNGKSRNMGQLVLANFNNPNGLASLGNNQWAETSESGAPIPGAPGTANLGVVKSGAVEEANVDLTKELVNMITAQRAYQANAQTIKTQDQIMQTLVNLR
;
A
#
# COMPACT_ATOMS: atom_id res chain seq x y z
N MET A 1 14.91 33.23 28.02
CA MET A 1 15.50 34.31 28.83
C MET A 1 16.62 34.93 28.03
N THR A 2 16.29 35.93 27.19
CA THR A 2 17.27 36.66 26.38
C THR A 2 17.73 37.85 27.23
N LYS A 3 19.04 37.97 27.46
CA LYS A 3 19.61 38.99 28.34
C LYS A 3 19.90 40.22 27.50
N ASP A 4 19.09 41.27 27.63
CA ASP A 4 19.33 42.55 26.95
C ASP A 4 20.66 43.15 27.44
N ILE A 5 21.57 43.42 26.51
CA ILE A 5 22.84 44.11 26.80
C ILE A 5 22.56 45.60 26.68
N ASN A 6 22.31 46.26 27.81
CA ASN A 6 22.17 47.71 27.86
C ASN A 6 23.57 48.34 28.00
N ALA A 7 24.01 49.05 26.95
CA ALA A 7 25.16 49.93 27.03
C ALA A 7 24.67 51.37 27.20
N ALA A 8 24.98 52.00 28.32
CA ALA A 8 24.69 53.42 28.55
C ALA A 8 25.83 54.25 27.96
N LEU A 9 25.53 55.09 26.96
CA LEU A 9 26.46 56.09 26.44
C LEU A 9 26.15 57.43 27.14
N ALA A 10 27.04 57.87 28.02
CA ALA A 10 26.92 59.18 28.65
C ALA A 10 27.45 60.25 27.68
N ILE A 11 26.57 61.13 27.21
CA ILE A 11 26.96 62.38 26.55
C ILE A 11 26.90 63.48 27.62
N GLY A 12 27.93 64.32 27.67
CA GLY A 12 28.11 65.33 28.72
C GLY A 12 26.87 66.19 29.01
N ASN A 13 26.64 66.40 30.30
CA ASN A 13 25.63 67.25 30.96
C ASN A 13 24.22 67.33 30.33
N ASN A 14 23.30 66.66 31.01
CA ASN A 14 21.83 66.69 30.91
C ASN A 14 21.18 65.80 29.83
N GLY A 15 21.08 64.51 30.14
CA GLY A 15 20.14 63.57 29.51
C GLY A 15 20.81 62.27 29.07
N ALA A 16 20.51 61.15 29.76
CA ALA A 16 20.96 59.84 29.33
C ALA A 16 20.09 59.35 28.17
N VAL A 17 20.69 59.07 27.01
CA VAL A 17 19.99 58.47 25.87
C VAL A 17 20.27 56.96 25.89
N SER A 18 19.23 56.16 26.15
CA SER A 18 19.32 54.70 26.08
C SER A 18 19.20 54.23 24.64
N VAL A 19 20.18 53.45 24.19
CA VAL A 19 20.14 52.78 22.88
C VAL A 19 19.99 51.28 23.12
N THR A 20 18.97 50.69 22.51
CA THR A 20 18.72 49.24 22.60
C THR A 20 18.93 48.61 21.23
N VAL A 21 19.65 47.49 21.22
CA VAL A 21 19.85 46.67 20.02
C VAL A 21 18.76 45.62 19.96
N ASP A 22 18.02 45.56 18.85
CA ASP A 22 17.05 44.51 18.62
C ASP A 22 17.77 43.18 18.31
N PRO A 23 17.57 42.12 19.09
CA PRO A 23 18.35 40.89 18.97
C PRO A 23 18.01 40.04 17.73
N VAL A 24 16.95 40.36 16.98
CA VAL A 24 16.56 39.59 15.78
C VAL A 24 17.00 40.28 14.48
N SER A 25 17.10 41.62 14.48
CA SER A 25 17.45 42.40 13.27
C SER A 25 18.79 43.12 13.33
N GLY A 26 19.41 43.25 14.51
CA GLY A 26 20.66 43.99 14.70
C GLY A 26 20.53 45.52 14.57
N ALA A 27 19.30 46.04 14.43
CA ALA A 27 19.04 47.47 14.33
C ALA A 27 19.17 48.17 15.70
N LEU A 28 19.81 49.33 15.73
CA LEU A 28 19.91 50.20 16.90
C LEU A 28 18.68 51.12 16.96
N LYS A 29 17.93 51.09 18.07
CA LYS A 29 16.83 52.02 18.34
C LYS A 29 17.23 53.02 19.42
N VAL A 30 17.06 54.31 19.12
CA VAL A 30 17.33 55.43 20.04
C VAL A 30 15.99 56.05 20.44
N ALA A 31 15.77 56.27 21.74
CA ALA A 31 14.44 56.47 22.33
C ALA A 31 13.79 57.86 22.14
N SER A 32 14.27 58.73 21.23
CA SER A 32 13.54 59.96 20.90
C SER A 32 13.74 60.36 19.44
N MET A 33 12.62 60.29 18.69
CA MET A 33 12.43 60.68 17.30
C MET A 33 13.07 59.75 16.25
N GLN A 34 12.20 59.17 15.40
CA GLN A 34 12.53 58.19 14.36
C GLN A 34 13.67 58.67 13.47
N THR A 35 14.78 57.93 13.44
CA THR A 35 15.83 58.08 12.42
C THR A 35 16.16 56.70 11.85
N THR A 36 16.09 56.56 10.53
CA THR A 36 16.37 55.30 9.81
C THR A 36 17.85 55.26 9.41
N VAL A 37 18.60 54.26 9.88
CA VAL A 37 19.99 54.03 9.45
C VAL A 37 20.00 53.33 8.09
N THR A 38 20.53 53.97 7.05
CA THR A 38 20.40 53.48 5.66
C THR A 38 21.58 52.63 5.15
N SER A 39 22.73 52.59 5.83
CA SER A 39 23.78 51.57 5.58
C SER A 39 24.82 51.50 6.70
N MET A 40 25.58 50.40 6.78
CA MET A 40 26.66 50.18 7.76
C MET A 40 27.84 49.51 7.03
N ASN A 41 29.07 50.04 7.13
CA ASN A 41 30.29 49.37 6.66
C ASN A 41 31.24 49.09 7.84
N ARG A 42 32.13 48.09 7.70
CA ARG A 42 33.03 47.57 8.75
C ARG A 42 34.21 48.49 9.10
N THR A 43 34.14 49.78 8.81
CA THR A 43 35.16 50.76 9.16
C THR A 43 34.50 52.10 9.50
N SER A 44 34.17 52.25 10.78
CA SER A 44 34.08 53.51 11.54
C SER A 44 33.67 54.78 10.77
N GLN A 45 32.37 54.98 10.53
CA GLN A 45 31.70 56.30 10.58
C GLN A 45 30.18 56.12 10.50
N VAL A 46 29.44 56.77 11.41
CA VAL A 46 27.97 56.87 11.35
C VAL A 46 27.63 58.31 10.94
N THR A 47 27.11 58.50 9.73
CA THR A 47 26.57 59.77 9.26
C THR A 47 25.06 59.81 9.54
N LEU A 48 24.64 60.75 10.38
CA LEU A 48 23.22 61.03 10.67
C LEU A 48 22.83 62.29 9.88
N SER A 49 21.85 62.20 8.99
CA SER A 49 21.29 63.38 8.30
C SER A 49 19.81 63.47 8.63
N GLY A 50 19.45 64.51 9.38
CA GLY A 50 18.08 64.87 9.70
C GLY A 50 17.64 66.08 8.87
N VAL A 51 16.41 66.01 8.37
CA VAL A 51 15.66 67.05 7.66
C VAL A 51 15.49 68.31 8.55
N GLU A 52 15.58 69.48 7.91
CA GLU A 52 15.62 70.83 8.48
C GLU A 52 14.49 71.16 9.48
N THR A 53 14.80 71.98 10.50
CA THR A 53 14.12 73.26 10.75
C THR A 53 15.00 74.20 11.60
N ALA A 54 15.09 75.47 11.17
CA ALA A 54 15.71 76.65 11.80
C ALA A 54 17.17 77.03 11.40
N PRO A 55 17.45 78.32 11.14
CA PRO A 55 18.66 78.76 10.44
C PRO A 55 19.84 79.04 11.39
N GLY A 56 20.93 78.31 11.19
CA GLY A 56 22.22 78.56 11.84
C GLY A 56 23.28 77.62 11.25
N PRO A 57 24.57 78.01 11.20
CA PRO A 57 25.60 77.18 10.59
C PRO A 57 25.78 75.87 11.39
N PRO A 58 25.98 74.72 10.72
CA PRO A 58 26.06 73.42 11.38
C PRO A 58 27.27 73.33 12.32
N PRO A 59 27.14 72.78 13.54
CA PRO A 59 28.26 72.55 14.44
C PRO A 59 29.14 71.40 13.93
N VAL A 60 30.45 71.64 13.86
CA VAL A 60 31.49 70.62 13.64
C VAL A 60 31.97 70.13 15.01
N TYR A 61 31.86 68.83 15.29
CA TYR A 61 32.38 68.23 16.52
C TYR A 61 33.68 67.46 16.22
N ASP A 62 34.76 67.84 16.91
CA ASP A 62 36.09 67.24 16.82
C ASP A 62 36.14 65.92 17.60
N THR A 63 36.63 64.85 16.97
CA THR A 63 36.77 63.51 17.58
C THR A 63 38.23 63.15 17.91
N THR A 64 39.17 64.10 17.87
CA THR A 64 40.57 63.87 18.25
C THR A 64 40.74 63.83 19.77
N GLY A 65 40.28 62.73 20.39
CA GLY A 65 40.45 62.49 21.83
C GLY A 65 39.82 61.22 22.40
N LEU A 66 39.20 60.36 21.58
CA LEU A 66 38.67 59.08 22.05
C LEU A 66 39.79 58.06 22.25
N ASN A 67 40.29 57.94 23.48
CA ASN A 67 41.12 56.82 23.91
C ASN A 67 40.35 56.03 24.99
N ALA A 68 39.76 54.89 24.61
CA ALA A 68 39.09 54.00 25.56
C ALA A 68 40.16 53.19 26.32
N LEU A 69 40.40 53.56 27.58
CA LEU A 69 41.31 52.86 28.48
C LEU A 69 40.62 51.59 29.02
N PHE A 70 40.91 50.43 28.44
CA PHE A 70 40.44 49.15 28.96
C PHE A 70 41.29 48.75 30.17
N GLY A 71 40.69 48.74 31.37
CA GLY A 71 41.35 48.33 32.61
C GLY A 71 41.79 46.86 32.58
N THR A 72 43.03 46.59 32.97
CA THR A 72 43.64 45.26 33.07
C THR A 72 43.12 44.50 34.29
N LEU A 73 42.46 43.35 34.07
CA LEU A 73 42.15 42.37 35.12
C LEU A 73 43.39 41.49 35.41
N PRO A 74 43.59 41.01 36.66
CA PRO A 74 44.78 40.24 37.04
C PRO A 74 44.86 38.87 36.33
N SER A 75 46.06 38.55 35.85
CA SER A 75 46.45 37.32 35.16
C SER A 75 46.41 36.10 36.10
N VAL A 76 45.41 35.23 35.93
CA VAL A 76 45.45 33.84 36.40
C VAL A 76 46.04 32.98 35.27
N ALA A 77 46.99 32.11 35.62
CA ALA A 77 47.80 31.33 34.68
C ALA A 77 46.96 30.57 33.62
N PRO A 78 47.42 30.49 32.36
CA PRO A 78 46.67 29.84 31.29
C PRO A 78 46.58 28.33 31.52
N PHE A 79 45.35 27.81 31.58
CA PHE A 79 45.09 26.41 31.29
C PHE A 79 45.54 26.11 29.85
N PRO A 80 46.15 24.95 29.56
CA PRO A 80 46.47 24.58 28.18
C PRO A 80 45.17 24.57 27.35
N PRO A 81 45.22 25.06 26.10
CA PRO A 81 44.04 25.15 25.25
C PRO A 81 43.44 23.75 25.05
N PRO A 82 42.10 23.57 25.12
CA PRO A 82 41.50 22.37 24.55
C PRO A 82 41.92 22.30 23.08
N ALA A 83 42.38 21.12 22.64
CA ALA A 83 42.71 20.86 21.25
C ALA A 83 41.58 21.41 20.35
N PRO A 84 41.88 22.05 19.21
CA PRO A 84 40.86 22.59 18.33
C PRO A 84 39.88 21.47 17.94
N GLY A 85 38.73 21.45 18.62
CA GLY A 85 37.57 20.70 18.20
C GLY A 85 37.12 21.33 16.90
N SER A 86 37.18 20.54 15.84
CA SER A 86 36.73 20.92 14.51
C SER A 86 35.37 21.63 14.59
N ILE A 87 35.34 22.89 14.18
CA ILE A 87 34.10 23.57 13.83
C ILE A 87 33.68 22.93 12.51
N ILE A 88 32.83 21.91 12.58
CA ILE A 88 32.18 21.38 11.37
C ILE A 88 31.18 22.45 10.94
N ALA A 89 31.62 23.33 10.04
CA ALA A 89 30.71 24.03 9.17
C ALA A 89 29.96 22.97 8.35
N GLU A 90 28.65 23.12 8.34
CA GLU A 90 27.65 22.25 7.74
C GLU A 90 28.05 21.68 6.36
N THR A 91 28.38 20.39 6.32
CA THR A 91 28.26 19.58 5.11
C THR A 91 28.02 18.14 5.55
N GLY A 92 26.79 17.70 5.47
CA GLY A 92 26.41 16.35 5.85
C GLY A 92 24.93 16.28 6.17
N ARG A 93 24.11 16.14 5.12
CA ARG A 93 22.90 15.34 5.30
C ARG A 93 23.37 14.04 5.97
N ASP A 94 22.72 13.57 7.03
CA ASP A 94 22.97 12.25 7.61
C ASP A 94 22.47 11.15 6.64
N MET A 95 23.10 11.14 5.47
CA MET A 95 23.04 10.20 4.37
C MET A 95 24.30 9.33 4.40
N ASP A 96 25.35 9.73 5.14
CA ASP A 96 26.68 9.12 5.12
C ASP A 96 26.90 8.07 6.23
N ASN A 97 25.95 7.87 7.15
CA ASN A 97 26.09 6.89 8.24
C ASN A 97 25.10 5.72 8.19
N PHE A 98 24.11 5.72 7.28
CA PHE A 98 23.23 4.55 7.10
C PHE A 98 23.98 3.41 6.40
N ASP A 99 24.08 2.27 7.06
CA ASP A 99 24.71 1.07 6.54
C ASP A 99 23.93 -0.17 6.97
N ILE A 100 23.35 -0.86 6.00
CA ILE A 100 22.58 -2.11 6.21
C ILE A 100 23.34 -3.12 7.08
N LYS A 101 24.68 -3.15 7.01
CA LYS A 101 25.52 -4.09 7.75
C LYS A 101 25.82 -3.65 9.18
N LYS A 102 25.55 -2.40 9.53
CA LYS A 102 25.78 -1.84 10.88
C LYS A 102 24.46 -1.65 11.60
N ALA A 103 24.19 -2.50 12.60
CA ALA A 103 22.98 -2.42 13.42
C ALA A 103 22.80 -1.08 14.17
N THR A 104 23.89 -0.33 14.39
CA THR A 104 23.85 0.99 15.03
C THR A 104 23.47 2.13 14.08
N SER A 105 23.36 1.86 12.78
CA SER A 105 23.07 2.89 11.77
C SER A 105 21.58 3.12 11.53
N TYR A 106 20.72 2.26 12.09
CA TYR A 106 19.27 2.37 11.98
C TYR A 106 18.61 2.16 13.34
N THR A 107 17.44 2.76 13.53
CA THR A 107 16.70 2.66 14.79
C THR A 107 15.91 1.37 14.87
N ALA A 108 15.30 0.97 13.76
CA ALA A 108 14.54 -0.27 13.66
C ALA A 108 14.60 -0.81 12.24
N SER A 109 14.42 -2.12 12.11
CA SER A 109 14.28 -2.77 10.81
C SER A 109 13.17 -3.81 10.86
N THR A 110 12.58 -4.07 9.70
CA THR A 110 11.63 -5.16 9.48
C THR A 110 11.90 -5.75 8.10
N ALA A 111 11.55 -7.01 7.90
CA ALA A 111 11.80 -7.70 6.64
C ALA A 111 10.57 -8.53 6.22
N GLN A 112 10.33 -8.60 4.91
CA GLN A 112 9.27 -9.39 4.30
C GLN A 112 9.81 -10.15 3.10
N THR A 113 9.40 -11.41 2.93
CA THR A 113 9.64 -12.12 1.68
C THR A 113 8.67 -11.65 0.60
N VAL A 114 9.20 -11.11 -0.49
CA VAL A 114 8.51 -10.75 -1.73
C VAL A 114 8.88 -11.73 -2.83
N TYR A 115 8.15 -11.75 -3.94
CA TYR A 115 8.38 -12.69 -5.04
C TYR A 115 8.65 -11.95 -6.35
N ASP A 116 9.56 -12.47 -7.17
CA ASP A 116 9.78 -11.98 -8.53
C ASP A 116 8.79 -12.57 -9.55
N THR A 117 8.89 -12.15 -10.81
CA THR A 117 7.99 -12.61 -11.90
C THR A 117 8.13 -14.10 -12.22
N LEU A 118 9.19 -14.76 -11.76
CA LEU A 118 9.40 -16.20 -11.89
C LEU A 118 8.96 -16.97 -10.63
N GLY A 119 8.56 -16.27 -9.57
CA GLY A 119 8.13 -16.83 -8.31
C GLY A 119 9.28 -17.20 -7.36
N ASN A 120 10.49 -16.69 -7.59
CA ASN A 120 11.58 -16.83 -6.64
C ASN A 120 11.38 -15.88 -5.46
N PRO A 121 11.61 -16.33 -4.21
CA PRO A 121 11.55 -15.48 -3.04
C PRO A 121 12.75 -14.54 -2.98
N HIS A 122 12.50 -13.29 -2.60
CA HIS A 122 13.49 -12.26 -2.27
C HIS A 122 13.11 -11.59 -0.95
N THR A 123 14.08 -11.20 -0.15
CA THR A 123 13.88 -10.59 1.18
C THR A 123 13.93 -9.08 1.04
N LEU A 124 12.78 -8.42 1.16
CA LEU A 124 12.70 -6.96 1.23
C LEU A 124 12.89 -6.50 2.67
N SER A 125 13.97 -5.79 2.93
CA SER A 125 14.27 -5.20 4.24
C SER A 125 13.94 -3.71 4.24
N LEU A 126 13.19 -3.26 5.24
CA LEU A 126 12.86 -1.87 5.51
C LEU A 126 13.63 -1.43 6.76
N TYR A 127 14.36 -0.33 6.64
CA TYR A 127 15.14 0.26 7.72
C TYR A 127 14.62 1.66 8.04
N TYR A 128 14.30 1.88 9.30
CA TYR A 128 13.79 3.13 9.83
C TYR A 128 14.88 3.83 10.64
N VAL A 129 15.21 5.05 10.23
CA VAL A 129 16.22 5.90 10.88
C VAL A 129 15.52 7.12 11.44
N LYS A 130 15.59 7.33 12.77
CA LYS A 130 15.11 8.57 13.38
C LYS A 130 16.01 9.73 12.96
N THR A 131 15.41 10.81 12.51
CA THR A 131 16.15 12.04 12.23
C THR A 131 16.30 12.89 13.50
N GLN A 132 17.16 13.90 13.46
CA GLN A 132 17.29 14.88 14.56
C GLN A 132 16.06 15.79 14.68
N ILE A 133 15.19 15.81 13.67
CA ILE A 133 13.95 16.59 13.67
C ILE A 133 12.83 15.74 14.29
N PRO A 134 12.07 16.28 15.28
CA PRO A 134 10.94 15.56 15.85
C PRO A 134 9.90 15.16 14.80
N ASN A 135 9.23 14.02 15.03
CA ASN A 135 8.18 13.46 14.16
C ASN A 135 8.62 13.15 12.72
N GLN A 136 9.91 12.91 12.53
CA GLN A 136 10.49 12.74 11.21
C GLN A 136 11.45 11.55 11.17
N TRP A 137 11.20 10.65 10.22
CA TRP A 137 11.96 9.42 10.02
C TRP A 137 12.38 9.27 8.57
N ASP A 138 13.54 8.68 8.34
CA ASP A 138 13.99 8.25 7.03
C ASP A 138 13.79 6.75 6.88
N LEU A 139 13.09 6.37 5.82
CA LEU A 139 12.89 4.98 5.42
C LEU A 139 13.85 4.64 4.28
N TYR A 140 14.66 3.62 4.52
CA TYR A 140 15.48 2.97 3.50
C TYR A 140 14.92 1.59 3.22
N THR A 141 14.92 1.19 1.95
CA THR A 141 14.46 -0.13 1.52
C THR A 141 15.56 -0.83 0.76
N SER A 142 15.86 -2.06 1.10
CA SER A 142 16.85 -2.88 0.41
C SER A 142 16.26 -4.22 0.02
N LEU A 143 16.49 -4.65 -1.22
CA LEU A 143 16.27 -6.03 -1.61
C LEU A 143 17.51 -6.84 -1.27
N GLU A 144 17.33 -7.88 -0.47
CA GLU A 144 18.41 -8.71 0.06
C GLU A 144 19.50 -7.82 0.68
N THR A 145 20.75 -8.04 0.28
CA THR A 145 21.93 -7.26 0.68
C THR A 145 22.36 -6.25 -0.38
N GLY A 146 21.46 -5.93 -1.31
CA GLY A 146 21.69 -5.00 -2.41
C GLY A 146 21.85 -3.53 -1.96
N LYS A 147 22.01 -2.64 -2.94
CA LYS A 147 22.08 -1.20 -2.68
C LYS A 147 20.72 -0.73 -2.10
N PRO A 148 20.70 -0.04 -0.95
CA PRO A 148 19.46 0.51 -0.42
C PRO A 148 18.92 1.62 -1.33
N ALA A 149 17.61 1.62 -1.55
CA ALA A 149 16.85 2.73 -2.10
C ALA A 149 16.35 3.63 -0.97
N GLY A 150 16.27 4.94 -1.23
CA GLY A 150 15.91 5.97 -0.26
C GLY A 150 17.00 7.04 -0.09
N PRO A 151 16.89 7.90 0.93
CA PRO A 151 15.85 7.91 1.96
C PRO A 151 14.52 8.39 1.42
N THR A 152 13.44 7.71 1.81
CA THR A 152 12.10 8.29 1.74
C THR A 152 11.78 8.93 3.08
N ARG A 153 11.42 10.21 3.04
CA ARG A 153 11.09 10.95 4.25
C ARG A 153 9.66 10.65 4.71
N LEU A 154 9.52 10.17 5.93
CA LEU A 154 8.25 9.96 6.62
C LEU A 154 8.06 11.09 7.64
N ILE A 155 6.95 11.81 7.53
CA ILE A 155 6.61 12.94 8.43
C ILE A 155 5.28 12.65 9.09
N PHE A 156 5.25 12.73 10.42
CA PHE A 156 4.05 12.52 11.22
C PHE A 156 3.52 13.86 11.74
N ASN A 157 2.19 13.99 11.80
CA ASN A 157 1.56 15.15 12.43
C ASN A 157 1.55 15.02 13.96
N THR A 158 1.06 16.05 14.65
CA THR A 158 0.95 16.07 16.12
C THR A 158 0.02 15.01 16.69
N ALA A 159 -0.91 14.48 15.89
CA ALA A 159 -1.78 13.37 16.26
C ALA A 159 -1.14 11.99 16.02
N GLY A 160 0.11 11.93 15.54
CA GLY A 160 0.85 10.70 15.28
C GLY A 160 0.50 10.02 13.95
N ALA A 161 -0.26 10.67 13.06
CA ALA A 161 -0.62 10.14 11.74
C ALA A 161 0.40 10.56 10.67
N LEU A 162 0.66 9.67 9.70
CA LEU A 162 1.58 9.91 8.60
C LEU A 162 1.01 10.94 7.60
N THR A 163 1.84 11.88 7.15
CA THR A 163 1.45 12.97 6.22
C THR A 163 2.31 13.03 4.95
N THR A 164 3.56 12.57 5.02
CA THR A 164 4.50 12.45 3.88
C THR A 164 4.85 10.97 3.71
N PRO A 165 4.81 10.36 2.50
CA PRO A 165 5.13 10.88 1.14
C PRO A 165 3.96 11.46 0.31
N GLY A 166 3.01 12.14 0.94
CA GLY A 166 1.86 12.78 0.29
C GLY A 166 0.57 12.04 0.64
N PRO A 167 -0.59 12.49 0.11
CA PRO A 167 -1.90 11.98 0.50
C PRO A 167 -2.11 10.49 0.18
N LEU A 168 -1.28 9.92 -0.70
CA LEU A 168 -1.42 8.53 -1.16
C LEU A 168 -0.60 7.51 -0.38
N THR A 169 0.29 7.90 0.55
CA THR A 169 1.11 6.98 1.42
C THR A 169 1.82 5.80 0.75
N THR A 170 1.78 5.74 -0.58
CA THR A 170 2.31 4.68 -1.42
C THR A 170 3.64 5.10 -2.03
N LEU A 171 4.62 4.20 -1.97
CA LEU A 171 5.97 4.42 -2.48
C LEU A 171 6.26 3.41 -3.58
N SER A 172 6.50 3.91 -4.79
CA SER A 172 7.00 3.07 -5.87
C SER A 172 8.47 2.76 -5.63
N GLN A 173 8.77 1.47 -5.52
CA GLN A 173 10.12 0.96 -5.32
C GLN A 173 10.52 0.14 -6.54
N ASN A 174 11.79 0.23 -6.91
CA ASN A 174 12.36 -0.44 -8.07
C ASN A 174 13.74 -0.97 -7.67
N PHE A 175 13.94 -2.27 -7.83
CA PHE A 175 15.24 -2.90 -7.64
C PHE A 175 15.67 -3.70 -8.86
N ASP A 176 16.94 -3.61 -9.18
CA ASP A 176 17.55 -4.45 -10.19
C ASP A 176 17.85 -5.82 -9.62
N ILE A 177 17.44 -6.86 -10.34
CA ILE A 177 17.68 -8.28 -10.00
C ILE A 177 18.45 -8.97 -11.11
N THR A 178 19.34 -9.89 -10.78
CA THR A 178 20.16 -10.63 -11.76
C THR A 178 19.67 -12.06 -11.99
N THR A 179 18.50 -12.40 -11.46
CA THR A 179 17.93 -13.77 -11.46
C THR A 179 17.29 -14.20 -12.79
N GLY A 180 17.40 -13.39 -13.86
CA GLY A 180 16.77 -13.64 -15.16
C GLY A 180 15.26 -13.35 -15.20
N ALA A 181 14.66 -12.93 -14.10
CA ALA A 181 13.30 -12.39 -14.04
C ALA A 181 13.23 -10.95 -14.62
N THR A 182 12.03 -10.44 -14.84
CA THR A 182 11.84 -9.09 -15.41
C THR A 182 12.43 -8.01 -14.50
N THR A 183 13.31 -7.17 -15.05
CA THR A 183 13.95 -6.05 -14.34
C THR A 183 13.44 -4.68 -14.81
N PRO A 184 13.33 -3.69 -13.92
CA PRO A 184 13.49 -3.78 -12.47
C PRO A 184 12.28 -4.47 -11.82
N LEU A 185 12.49 -5.14 -10.69
CA LEU A 185 11.41 -5.63 -9.83
C LEU A 185 10.71 -4.41 -9.19
N LYS A 186 9.47 -4.17 -9.60
CA LYS A 186 8.67 -3.03 -9.14
C LYS A 186 7.66 -3.51 -8.11
N PHE A 187 7.59 -2.79 -6.99
CA PHE A 187 6.50 -2.96 -6.02
C PHE A 187 6.07 -1.61 -5.47
N THR A 188 4.84 -1.56 -5.00
CA THR A 188 4.28 -0.39 -4.34
C THR A 188 4.22 -0.68 -2.85
N LEU A 189 5.07 -0.01 -2.07
CA LEU A 189 5.03 -0.09 -0.63
C LEU A 189 3.96 0.86 -0.11
N ASP A 190 2.90 0.32 0.47
CA ASP A 190 1.85 1.08 1.12
C ASP A 190 2.13 1.22 2.61
N LEU A 191 2.26 2.46 3.09
CA LEU A 191 2.48 2.79 4.50
C LEU A 191 1.22 3.29 5.21
N THR A 192 0.05 3.15 4.58
CA THR A 192 -1.24 3.53 5.17
C THR A 192 -1.42 2.89 6.54
N GLY A 193 -1.83 3.69 7.53
CA GLY A 193 -2.02 3.24 8.92
C GLY A 193 -0.75 3.23 9.76
N THR A 194 0.41 3.62 9.21
CA THR A 194 1.62 3.84 10.03
C THR A 194 1.40 5.02 10.97
N THR A 195 1.73 4.84 12.24
CA THR A 195 1.61 5.87 13.27
C THR A 195 2.88 6.03 14.08
N GLN A 196 3.04 7.19 14.71
CA GLN A 196 4.12 7.47 15.64
C GLN A 196 3.55 7.84 17.01
N TYR A 197 3.89 7.03 18.02
CA TYR A 197 3.60 7.28 19.43
C TYR A 197 4.85 7.06 20.28
N GLY A 198 4.81 7.49 21.54
CA GLY A 198 5.91 7.37 22.50
C GLY A 198 6.17 5.95 23.02
N VAL A 199 5.98 4.92 22.18
CA VAL A 199 6.20 3.50 22.51
C VAL A 199 7.37 2.95 21.70
N THR A 200 7.87 1.77 22.09
CA THR A 200 8.88 1.03 21.33
C THR A 200 8.36 0.71 19.93
N PHE A 201 9.24 0.72 18.93
CA PHE A 201 8.90 0.34 17.57
C PHE A 201 8.30 -1.08 17.51
N GLY A 202 7.22 -1.23 16.76
CA GLY A 202 6.58 -2.52 16.52
C GLY A 202 6.02 -2.56 15.10
N THR A 203 6.10 -3.74 14.48
CA THR A 203 5.42 -4.01 13.19
C THR A 203 4.13 -4.77 13.48
N ASN A 204 2.98 -4.12 13.25
CA ASN A 204 1.68 -4.73 13.54
C ASN A 204 1.24 -5.71 12.45
N GLN A 205 1.43 -5.34 11.18
CA GLN A 205 0.98 -6.14 10.05
C GLN A 205 1.89 -5.87 8.84
N LEU A 206 2.25 -6.94 8.15
CA LEU A 206 3.02 -6.90 6.92
C LEU A 206 2.40 -7.89 5.94
N VAL A 207 1.84 -7.38 4.86
CA VAL A 207 1.12 -8.17 3.84
C VAL A 207 1.77 -7.92 2.49
N GLN A 208 1.84 -8.98 1.70
CA GLN A 208 2.34 -8.94 0.33
C GLN A 208 1.46 -9.85 -0.55
N ASP A 209 1.33 -9.52 -1.82
CA ASP A 209 0.40 -10.13 -2.77
C ASP A 209 1.04 -11.16 -3.72
N GLY A 210 2.37 -11.20 -3.80
CA GLY A 210 3.16 -12.16 -4.55
C GLY A 210 3.09 -13.59 -4.01
N TYR A 211 3.39 -14.55 -4.88
CA TYR A 211 3.38 -15.97 -4.56
C TYR A 211 4.36 -16.72 -5.45
N THR A 212 4.86 -17.85 -4.97
CA THR A 212 5.69 -18.75 -5.76
C THR A 212 4.87 -19.48 -6.85
N SER A 213 5.58 -20.04 -7.83
CA SER A 213 4.99 -20.93 -8.82
C SER A 213 4.25 -22.09 -8.14
N GLY A 214 3.01 -22.34 -8.57
CA GLY A 214 2.17 -23.40 -8.05
C GLY A 214 1.79 -24.38 -9.14
N ARG A 215 1.87 -25.69 -8.85
CA ARG A 215 1.23 -26.71 -9.66
C ARG A 215 -0.21 -26.90 -9.21
N LEU A 216 -1.09 -27.33 -10.13
CA LEU A 216 -2.46 -27.68 -9.78
C LEU A 216 -2.43 -28.86 -8.79
N ALA A 217 -2.99 -28.64 -7.59
CA ALA A 217 -3.03 -29.62 -6.51
C ALA A 217 -4.40 -30.29 -6.38
N GLY A 218 -5.47 -29.60 -6.81
CA GLY A 218 -6.81 -30.17 -6.83
C GLY A 218 -7.78 -29.34 -7.63
N LEU A 219 -8.87 -29.99 -8.04
CA LEU A 219 -10.00 -29.37 -8.72
C LEU A 219 -11.25 -29.55 -7.86
N SER A 220 -12.04 -28.50 -7.72
CA SER A 220 -13.35 -28.56 -7.08
C SER A 220 -14.35 -27.77 -7.92
N VAL A 221 -15.58 -28.26 -8.01
CA VAL A 221 -16.67 -27.54 -8.66
C VAL A 221 -17.61 -27.00 -7.58
N SER A 222 -17.85 -25.69 -7.59
CA SER A 222 -18.82 -25.06 -6.70
C SER A 222 -20.25 -25.39 -7.14
N GLN A 223 -21.22 -25.13 -6.26
CA GLN A 223 -22.64 -25.32 -6.52
C GLN A 223 -23.15 -24.50 -7.71
N ASP A 224 -22.52 -23.34 -7.94
CA ASP A 224 -22.80 -22.43 -9.07
C ASP A 224 -22.10 -22.87 -10.38
N GLY A 225 -21.52 -24.07 -10.39
CA GLY A 225 -20.77 -24.63 -11.53
C GLY A 225 -19.39 -24.03 -11.75
N ILE A 226 -18.91 -23.16 -10.87
CA ILE A 226 -17.57 -22.58 -10.99
C ILE A 226 -16.54 -23.65 -10.67
N VAL A 227 -15.69 -23.95 -11.65
CA VAL A 227 -14.57 -24.85 -11.53
C VAL A 227 -13.40 -24.09 -10.91
N GLN A 228 -13.07 -24.40 -9.67
CA GLN A 228 -11.95 -23.81 -8.94
C GLN A 228 -10.77 -24.78 -8.88
N GLY A 229 -9.62 -24.32 -9.37
CA GLY A 229 -8.33 -25.00 -9.20
C GLY A 229 -7.63 -24.51 -7.95
N ARG A 230 -7.23 -25.44 -7.08
CA ARG A 230 -6.38 -25.19 -5.92
C ARG A 230 -4.94 -25.51 -6.29
N TYR A 231 -4.02 -24.59 -6.02
CA TYR A 231 -2.62 -24.72 -6.39
C TYR A 231 -1.74 -24.99 -5.16
N SER A 232 -0.57 -25.59 -5.38
CA SER A 232 0.39 -25.92 -4.31
C SER A 232 0.98 -24.69 -3.61
N ASN A 233 0.83 -23.50 -4.19
CA ASN A 233 1.26 -22.22 -3.60
C ASN A 233 0.19 -21.61 -2.67
N GLY A 234 -0.86 -22.36 -2.34
CA GLY A 234 -1.94 -21.94 -1.44
C GLY A 234 -2.95 -20.97 -2.06
N LYS A 235 -2.84 -20.66 -3.36
CA LYS A 235 -3.82 -19.85 -4.08
C LYS A 235 -4.86 -20.73 -4.77
N SER A 236 -6.08 -20.21 -4.84
CA SER A 236 -7.17 -20.77 -5.63
C SER A 236 -7.45 -19.85 -6.81
N ARG A 237 -7.70 -20.43 -8.00
CA ARG A 237 -8.15 -19.66 -9.17
C ARG A 237 -9.40 -20.29 -9.76
N ASN A 238 -10.32 -19.44 -10.18
CA ASN A 238 -11.47 -19.87 -10.97
C ASN A 238 -10.98 -20.13 -12.39
N MET A 239 -11.14 -21.37 -12.86
CA MET A 239 -10.64 -21.83 -14.16
C MET A 239 -11.71 -21.73 -15.25
N GLY A 240 -12.98 -21.76 -14.85
CA GLY A 240 -14.11 -21.66 -15.75
C GLY A 240 -15.43 -21.89 -15.00
N GLN A 241 -16.52 -21.86 -15.73
CA GLN A 241 -17.86 -22.14 -15.21
C GLN A 241 -18.57 -23.10 -16.14
N LEU A 242 -19.23 -24.10 -15.57
CA LEU A 242 -20.11 -24.99 -16.32
C LEU A 242 -21.35 -24.22 -16.76
N VAL A 243 -21.75 -24.42 -18.02
CA VAL A 243 -23.01 -23.86 -18.55
C VAL A 243 -24.02 -25.00 -18.63
N LEU A 244 -25.22 -24.76 -18.11
CA LEU A 244 -26.36 -25.67 -18.29
C LEU A 244 -27.29 -25.10 -19.34
N ALA A 245 -28.02 -25.97 -20.03
CA ALA A 245 -29.05 -25.58 -20.98
C ALA A 245 -30.38 -26.18 -20.55
N ASN A 246 -31.43 -25.38 -20.64
CA ASN A 246 -32.80 -25.86 -20.53
C ASN A 246 -33.50 -25.76 -21.89
N PHE A 247 -34.55 -26.54 -22.10
CA PHE A 247 -35.38 -26.52 -23.29
C PHE A 247 -36.83 -26.26 -22.91
N ASN A 248 -37.59 -25.58 -23.77
CA ASN A 248 -39.01 -25.33 -23.52
C ASN A 248 -39.80 -26.63 -23.42
N ASN A 249 -39.47 -27.62 -24.25
CA ASN A 249 -40.07 -28.95 -24.24
C ASN A 249 -38.99 -30.06 -24.20
N PRO A 250 -38.60 -30.53 -23.00
CA PRO A 250 -37.60 -31.59 -22.85
C PRO A 250 -38.00 -32.93 -23.51
N ASN A 251 -39.30 -33.24 -23.60
CA ASN A 251 -39.79 -34.48 -24.21
C ASN A 251 -39.69 -34.48 -25.74
N GLY A 252 -39.46 -33.31 -26.35
CA GLY A 252 -39.25 -33.17 -27.80
C GLY A 252 -37.80 -33.44 -28.23
N LEU A 253 -36.88 -33.68 -27.28
CA LEU A 253 -35.47 -33.96 -27.60
C LEU A 253 -35.31 -35.35 -28.25
N ALA A 254 -34.48 -35.42 -29.28
CA ALA A 254 -34.16 -36.70 -29.92
C ALA A 254 -33.03 -37.39 -29.16
N SER A 255 -33.24 -38.65 -28.76
CA SER A 255 -32.19 -39.45 -28.13
C SER A 255 -31.15 -39.88 -29.18
N LEU A 256 -29.88 -39.52 -28.96
CA LEU A 256 -28.76 -39.97 -29.79
C LEU A 256 -28.11 -41.27 -29.27
N GLY A 257 -28.61 -41.81 -28.15
CA GLY A 257 -27.97 -42.90 -27.41
C GLY A 257 -26.88 -42.41 -26.46
N ASN A 258 -26.29 -43.31 -25.66
CA ASN A 258 -25.24 -43.00 -24.68
C ASN A 258 -25.58 -41.85 -23.70
N ASN A 259 -26.85 -41.69 -23.32
CA ASN A 259 -27.36 -40.59 -22.50
C ASN A 259 -27.20 -39.19 -23.14
N GLN A 260 -27.02 -39.12 -24.46
CA GLN A 260 -26.95 -37.88 -25.22
C GLN A 260 -28.29 -37.59 -25.89
N TRP A 261 -28.63 -36.31 -25.95
CA TRP A 261 -29.87 -35.79 -26.51
C TRP A 261 -29.54 -34.64 -27.46
N ALA A 262 -30.26 -34.56 -28.57
CA ALA A 262 -30.15 -33.50 -29.57
C ALA A 262 -31.41 -32.63 -29.61
N GLU A 263 -31.21 -31.35 -29.91
CA GLU A 263 -32.31 -30.42 -30.16
C GLU A 263 -33.09 -30.80 -31.42
N THR A 264 -34.40 -30.55 -31.40
CA THR A 264 -35.30 -30.74 -32.53
C THR A 264 -36.18 -29.51 -32.69
N SER A 265 -36.94 -29.45 -33.78
CA SER A 265 -37.96 -28.40 -33.93
C SER A 265 -39.06 -28.47 -32.88
N GLU A 266 -39.28 -29.62 -32.23
CA GLU A 266 -40.30 -29.81 -31.19
C GLU A 266 -39.79 -29.45 -29.78
N SER A 267 -38.48 -29.56 -29.53
CA SER A 267 -37.87 -29.16 -28.24
C SER A 267 -37.72 -27.65 -28.12
N GLY A 268 -37.58 -26.96 -29.26
CA GLY A 268 -37.14 -25.57 -29.35
C GLY A 268 -35.62 -25.45 -29.17
N ALA A 269 -35.13 -24.21 -29.25
CA ALA A 269 -33.71 -23.89 -29.07
C ALA A 269 -33.28 -23.98 -27.60
N PRO A 270 -32.01 -24.32 -27.31
CA PRO A 270 -31.46 -24.38 -25.98
C PRO A 270 -31.38 -22.99 -25.37
N ILE A 271 -31.77 -22.89 -24.11
CA ILE A 271 -31.65 -21.68 -23.28
C ILE A 271 -30.47 -21.91 -22.32
N PRO A 272 -29.25 -21.46 -22.66
CA PRO A 272 -28.09 -21.61 -21.79
C PRO A 272 -28.16 -20.65 -20.59
N GLY A 273 -27.64 -21.09 -19.45
CA GLY A 273 -27.53 -20.29 -18.24
C GLY A 273 -26.54 -20.86 -17.24
N ALA A 274 -26.23 -20.06 -16.22
CA ALA A 274 -25.39 -20.51 -15.12
C ALA A 274 -26.20 -21.42 -14.17
N PRO A 275 -25.58 -22.46 -13.58
CA PRO A 275 -26.21 -23.24 -12.52
C PRO A 275 -26.72 -22.37 -11.38
N GLY A 276 -27.87 -22.73 -10.83
CA GLY A 276 -28.51 -22.00 -9.72
C GLY A 276 -29.16 -20.66 -10.11
N THR A 277 -29.19 -20.30 -11.40
CA THR A 277 -29.88 -19.10 -11.89
C THR A 277 -31.17 -19.44 -12.63
N ALA A 278 -32.19 -18.58 -12.49
CA ALA A 278 -33.49 -18.71 -13.13
C ALA A 278 -34.15 -20.09 -12.89
N ASN A 279 -34.46 -20.83 -13.96
CA ASN A 279 -35.11 -22.15 -13.94
C ASN A 279 -34.11 -23.32 -13.92
N LEU A 280 -32.81 -23.06 -13.72
CA LEU A 280 -31.77 -24.08 -13.71
C LEU A 280 -31.47 -24.53 -12.29
N GLY A 281 -31.30 -25.85 -12.12
CA GLY A 281 -30.85 -26.44 -10.87
C GLY A 281 -29.42 -26.07 -10.51
N VAL A 282 -29.04 -26.46 -9.30
CA VAL A 282 -27.67 -26.33 -8.79
C VAL A 282 -26.84 -27.57 -9.12
N VAL A 283 -25.52 -27.42 -9.26
CA VAL A 283 -24.63 -28.56 -9.49
C VAL A 283 -24.17 -29.12 -8.16
N LYS A 284 -24.14 -30.46 -8.03
CA LYS A 284 -23.56 -31.14 -6.87
C LYS A 284 -22.27 -31.84 -7.28
N SER A 285 -21.12 -31.28 -6.88
CA SER A 285 -19.82 -31.88 -7.17
C SER A 285 -19.62 -33.19 -6.40
N GLY A 286 -19.02 -34.18 -7.06
CA GLY A 286 -18.68 -35.47 -6.46
C GLY A 286 -19.88 -36.42 -6.24
N ALA A 287 -21.04 -36.09 -6.80
CA ALA A 287 -22.22 -36.97 -6.82
C ALA A 287 -22.53 -37.39 -8.26
N VAL A 288 -23.12 -38.56 -8.42
CA VAL A 288 -23.66 -39.06 -9.69
C VAL A 288 -25.16 -39.21 -9.52
N GLU A 289 -25.93 -38.80 -10.52
CA GLU A 289 -27.39 -38.98 -10.52
C GLU A 289 -27.73 -40.44 -10.82
N GLU A 290 -28.56 -41.05 -9.97
CA GLU A 290 -29.04 -42.41 -10.15
C GLU A 290 -30.21 -42.46 -11.13
N ALA A 291 -30.48 -43.65 -11.67
CA ALA A 291 -31.64 -43.85 -12.54
C ALA A 291 -32.94 -43.57 -11.77
N ASN A 292 -33.89 -42.89 -12.41
CA ASN A 292 -35.20 -42.61 -11.86
C ASN A 292 -36.20 -43.79 -11.97
N VAL A 293 -35.71 -45.00 -12.26
CA VAL A 293 -36.54 -46.18 -12.53
C VAL A 293 -36.80 -46.96 -11.24
N ASP A 294 -38.09 -47.18 -10.92
CA ASP A 294 -38.51 -48.06 -9.83
C ASP A 294 -38.72 -49.49 -10.34
N LEU A 295 -37.82 -50.40 -9.95
CA LEU A 295 -37.83 -51.79 -10.37
C LEU A 295 -39.13 -52.53 -10.01
N THR A 296 -39.77 -52.20 -8.88
CA THR A 296 -41.00 -52.88 -8.46
C THR A 296 -42.15 -52.50 -9.38
N LYS A 297 -42.26 -51.21 -9.71
CA LYS A 297 -43.27 -50.70 -10.64
C LYS A 297 -43.06 -51.27 -12.04
N GLU A 298 -41.82 -51.28 -12.53
CA GLU A 298 -41.52 -51.83 -13.86
C GLU A 298 -41.79 -53.33 -13.95
N LEU A 299 -41.56 -54.09 -12.87
CA LEU A 299 -41.90 -55.51 -12.84
C LEU A 299 -43.43 -55.73 -12.93
N VAL A 300 -44.22 -54.92 -12.24
CA VAL A 300 -45.69 -54.99 -12.30
C VAL A 300 -46.20 -54.59 -13.70
N ASN A 301 -45.61 -53.57 -14.31
CA ASN A 301 -45.93 -53.18 -15.69
C ASN A 301 -45.65 -54.32 -16.67
N MET A 302 -44.51 -55.01 -16.52
CA MET A 302 -44.15 -56.17 -17.34
C MET A 302 -45.15 -57.33 -17.18
N ILE A 303 -45.53 -57.67 -15.94
CA ILE A 303 -46.53 -58.70 -15.66
C ILE A 303 -47.90 -58.32 -16.25
N THR A 304 -48.27 -57.05 -16.16
CA THR A 304 -49.54 -56.56 -16.71
C THR A 304 -49.56 -56.63 -18.23
N ALA A 305 -48.47 -56.21 -18.89
CA ALA A 305 -48.30 -56.33 -20.33
C ALA A 305 -48.31 -57.81 -20.79
N GLN A 306 -47.68 -58.70 -20.02
CA GLN A 306 -47.67 -60.13 -20.29
C GLN A 306 -49.08 -60.74 -20.16
N ARG A 307 -49.86 -60.37 -19.13
CA ARG A 307 -51.25 -60.81 -18.96
C ARG A 307 -52.14 -60.29 -20.10
N ALA A 308 -51.95 -59.04 -20.51
CA ALA A 308 -52.67 -58.48 -21.66
C ALA A 308 -52.35 -59.24 -22.96
N TYR A 309 -51.08 -59.59 -23.19
CA TYR A 309 -50.67 -60.42 -24.32
C TYR A 309 -51.30 -61.83 -24.27
N GLN A 310 -51.30 -62.48 -23.11
CA GLN A 310 -51.94 -63.78 -22.92
C GLN A 310 -53.46 -63.73 -23.18
N ALA A 311 -54.13 -62.67 -22.72
CA ALA A 311 -55.55 -62.46 -22.98
C ALA A 311 -55.83 -62.29 -24.49
N ASN A 312 -55.04 -61.44 -25.18
CA ASN A 312 -55.16 -61.25 -26.62
C ASN A 312 -54.93 -62.56 -27.40
N ALA A 313 -53.94 -63.36 -26.99
CA ALA A 313 -53.67 -64.66 -27.60
C ALA A 313 -54.82 -65.65 -27.38
N GLN A 314 -55.46 -65.63 -26.21
CA GLN A 314 -56.60 -66.49 -25.93
C GLN A 314 -57.82 -66.12 -26.79
N THR A 315 -58.05 -64.81 -27.02
CA THR A 315 -59.10 -64.35 -27.96
C THR A 315 -58.87 -64.91 -29.37
N ILE A 316 -57.63 -64.88 -29.86
CA ILE A 316 -57.27 -65.47 -31.17
C ILE A 316 -57.56 -66.98 -31.17
N LYS A 317 -57.12 -67.71 -30.15
CA LYS A 317 -57.35 -69.17 -30.05
C LYS A 317 -58.84 -69.52 -30.07
N THR A 318 -59.67 -68.76 -29.36
CA THR A 318 -61.12 -68.98 -29.38
C THR A 318 -61.73 -68.67 -30.74
N GLN A 319 -61.24 -67.64 -31.42
CA GLN A 319 -61.66 -67.31 -32.78
C GLN A 319 -61.28 -68.42 -33.78
N ASP A 320 -60.06 -68.95 -33.70
CA ASP A 320 -59.59 -70.07 -34.54
C ASP A 320 -60.43 -71.34 -34.32
N GLN A 321 -60.79 -71.63 -33.07
CA GLN A 321 -61.65 -72.76 -32.75
C GLN A 321 -63.05 -72.62 -33.36
N ILE A 322 -63.65 -71.42 -33.32
CA ILE A 322 -64.94 -71.14 -33.95
C ILE A 322 -64.83 -71.24 -35.49
N MET A 323 -63.72 -70.78 -36.08
CA MET A 323 -63.49 -70.91 -37.52
C MET A 323 -63.36 -72.37 -37.95
N GLN A 324 -62.64 -73.19 -37.16
CA GLN A 324 -62.48 -74.62 -37.45
C GLN A 324 -63.81 -75.38 -37.38
N THR A 325 -64.67 -75.07 -36.41
CA THR A 325 -66.01 -75.70 -36.34
C THR A 325 -66.89 -75.30 -37.51
N LEU A 326 -66.81 -74.05 -37.99
CA LEU A 326 -67.53 -73.59 -39.18
C LEU A 326 -67.09 -74.31 -40.46
N VAL A 327 -65.78 -74.55 -40.64
CA VAL A 327 -65.24 -75.30 -41.79
C VAL A 327 -65.67 -76.76 -41.80
N ASN A 328 -65.83 -77.36 -40.62
CA ASN A 328 -66.23 -78.76 -40.46
C ASN A 328 -67.75 -79.00 -40.61
N LEU A 329 -68.57 -77.96 -40.77
CA LEU A 329 -70.03 -78.04 -40.97
C LEU A 329 -70.45 -78.17 -42.44
N ARG A 330 -69.61 -78.77 -43.29
CA ARG A 330 -69.91 -79.03 -44.72
C ARG A 330 -70.35 -80.47 -44.95
#